data_AF-A0A2I1D345-F1
#
_entry.id   AF-A0A2I1D345-F1
#
_cell.length_a   1.000
_cell.length_b   1.000
_cell.length_c   1.000
_cell.angle_alpha   90.00
_cell.angle_beta   90.00
_cell.angle_gamma   90.00
#
_symmetry.space_group_name_H-M   'P 1'
#
loop_
_entity.id
_entity.type
_entity.pdbx_description
1 polymer ?
#
loop_
_entity_poly.entity_id
_entity_poly.type
_entity_poly.pdbx_seq_one_letter_code
_entity_poly.pdbx_strand_id
1 'polypeptide(L)'
;MKVRQQWKRHVFRDLRPYICTFATCQTAEKLYATRHEWVYHEMHMHRRKWVCEASCGLEFDSRSTMAKHIPHCHQEPLTDTQLQIMLDMRERPVDDPVPASCPLCPAELMSLRQLH
;
A
#
# COMPACT_ATOMS: atom_id res chain seq x y z
N MET A 1 11.37 -36.00 -6.15
CA MET A 1 11.44 -34.51 -6.21
C MET A 1 10.36 -33.76 -5.39
N LYS A 2 9.16 -34.31 -5.14
CA LYS A 2 8.08 -33.61 -4.40
C LYS A 2 8.37 -33.29 -2.91
N VAL A 3 9.17 -34.10 -2.23
CA VAL A 3 9.46 -33.93 -0.78
C VAL A 3 10.34 -32.70 -0.52
N ARG A 4 11.35 -32.45 -1.34
CA ARG A 4 12.27 -31.30 -1.19
C ARG A 4 11.55 -29.95 -1.33
N GLN A 5 10.60 -29.84 -2.26
CA GLN A 5 9.81 -28.61 -2.43
C GLN A 5 8.85 -28.38 -1.27
N GLN A 6 8.22 -29.44 -0.75
CA GLN A 6 7.35 -29.35 0.43
C GLN A 6 8.14 -28.96 1.68
N TRP A 7 9.31 -29.55 1.89
CA TRP A 7 10.22 -29.18 2.97
C TRP A 7 10.64 -27.71 2.86
N LYS A 8 11.05 -27.27 1.66
CA LYS A 8 11.41 -25.86 1.43
C LYS A 8 10.24 -24.94 1.81
N ARG A 9 9.02 -25.22 1.34
CA ARG A 9 7.84 -24.40 1.68
C ARG A 9 7.57 -24.39 3.19
N HIS A 10 7.72 -25.52 3.87
CA HIS A 10 7.53 -25.64 5.30
C HIS A 10 8.52 -24.76 6.08
N VAL A 11 9.83 -24.91 5.80
CA VAL A 11 10.87 -24.10 6.46
C VAL A 11 10.67 -22.60 6.22
N PHE A 12 10.35 -22.19 5.00
CA PHE A 12 10.09 -20.78 4.70
C PHE A 12 8.87 -20.23 5.47
N ARG A 13 7.84 -21.04 5.66
CA ARG A 13 6.66 -20.64 6.44
C ARG A 13 7.01 -20.44 7.92
N ASP A 14 7.86 -21.30 8.47
CA ASP A 14 8.25 -21.24 9.88
C ASP A 14 9.22 -20.08 10.17
N LEU A 15 10.11 -19.77 9.23
CA LEU A 15 11.04 -18.64 9.32
C LEU A 15 10.34 -17.27 9.25
N ARG A 16 9.18 -17.19 8.61
CA ARG A 16 8.44 -15.93 8.37
C ARG A 16 9.33 -14.80 7.86
N PRO A 17 9.97 -14.98 6.69
CA PRO A 17 11.10 -14.15 6.27
C PRO A 17 10.72 -12.73 5.83
N TYR A 18 9.43 -12.41 5.72
CA TYR A 18 8.96 -11.13 5.21
C TYR A 18 8.65 -10.17 6.37
N ILE A 19 9.15 -8.95 6.27
CA ILE A 19 8.97 -7.87 7.25
C ILE A 19 8.57 -6.57 6.54
N CYS A 20 7.79 -5.73 7.19
CA CYS A 20 7.48 -4.42 6.64
C CYS A 20 8.72 -3.52 6.65
N THR A 21 8.98 -2.82 5.55
CA THR A 21 10.15 -1.96 5.38
C THR A 21 9.86 -0.47 5.65
N PHE A 22 8.61 -0.10 5.91
CA PHE A 22 8.21 1.27 6.18
C PHE A 22 8.51 1.65 7.64
N ALA A 23 9.34 2.69 7.83
CA ALA A 23 9.76 3.15 9.15
C ALA A 23 8.59 3.63 10.04
N THR A 24 7.51 4.11 9.44
CA THR A 24 6.31 4.60 10.14
C THR A 24 5.25 3.51 10.34
N CYS A 25 5.56 2.25 10.05
CA CYS A 25 4.62 1.14 10.22
C CYS A 25 4.38 0.82 11.70
N GLN A 26 3.11 0.87 12.12
CA GLN A 26 2.72 0.52 13.49
C GLN A 26 2.97 -0.97 13.82
N THR A 27 3.04 -1.84 12.79
CA THR A 27 3.35 -3.26 12.93
C THR A 27 4.64 -3.63 12.21
N ALA A 28 5.67 -2.77 12.29
CA ALA A 28 6.96 -3.00 11.62
C ALA A 28 7.62 -4.33 12.01
N GLU A 29 7.49 -4.73 13.27
CA GLU A 29 8.08 -5.96 13.81
C GLU A 29 7.33 -7.24 13.41
N LYS A 30 6.16 -7.11 12.77
CA LYS A 30 5.37 -8.26 12.35
C LYS A 30 6.07 -8.99 11.20
N LEU A 31 6.35 -10.26 11.45
CA LEU A 31 6.87 -11.20 10.45
C LEU A 31 5.72 -11.94 9.75
N TYR A 32 5.75 -11.98 8.43
CA TYR A 32 4.75 -12.65 7.60
C TYR A 32 5.30 -13.98 7.08
N ALA A 33 4.45 -15.01 7.09
CA ALA A 33 4.82 -16.37 6.69
C ALA A 33 4.87 -16.52 5.16
N THR A 34 4.08 -15.73 4.45
CA THR A 34 3.98 -15.77 3.00
C THR A 34 4.15 -14.38 2.37
N ARG A 35 4.66 -14.35 1.14
CA ARG A 35 4.79 -13.11 0.36
C ARG A 35 3.43 -12.44 0.14
N HIS A 36 2.37 -13.22 -0.07
CA HIS A 36 1.02 -12.70 -0.30
C HIS A 36 0.50 -11.90 0.90
N GLU A 37 0.69 -12.40 2.12
CA GLU A 37 0.27 -11.68 3.33
C GLU A 37 1.04 -10.37 3.50
N TRP A 38 2.34 -10.38 3.18
CA TRP A 38 3.19 -9.20 3.27
C TRP A 38 2.84 -8.15 2.20
N VAL A 39 2.67 -8.54 0.94
CA VAL A 39 2.23 -7.63 -0.14
C VAL A 39 0.87 -7.04 0.18
N TYR A 40 -0.06 -7.87 0.68
CA TYR A 40 -1.37 -7.40 1.12
C TYR A 40 -1.23 -6.31 2.19
N HIS A 41 -0.37 -6.51 3.19
CA HIS A 41 -0.10 -5.49 4.19
C HIS A 41 0.45 -4.20 3.59
N GLU A 42 1.49 -4.26 2.73
CA GLU A 42 2.05 -3.05 2.14
C GLU A 42 1.04 -2.26 1.29
N MET A 43 0.26 -2.96 0.46
CA MET A 43 -0.77 -2.34 -0.37
C MET A 43 -1.88 -1.70 0.46
N HIS A 44 -2.27 -2.32 1.57
CA HIS A 44 -3.39 -1.84 2.38
C HIS A 44 -2.96 -0.85 3.45
N MET A 45 -1.69 -0.81 3.88
CA MET A 45 -1.28 0.05 4.99
C MET A 45 -0.42 1.24 4.55
N HIS A 46 0.37 1.09 3.49
CA HIS A 46 1.38 2.10 3.12
C HIS A 46 1.15 2.67 1.73
N ARG A 47 0.70 1.85 0.77
CA ARG A 47 0.56 2.24 -0.63
C ARG A 47 -0.89 2.56 -0.95
N ARG A 48 -1.36 3.68 -0.41
CA ARG A 48 -2.70 4.22 -0.63
C ARG A 48 -2.64 5.47 -1.49
N LYS A 49 -3.69 5.68 -2.28
CA LYS A 49 -3.93 6.90 -3.03
C LYS A 49 -5.35 7.38 -2.78
N TRP A 50 -5.54 8.67 -2.95
CA TRP A 50 -6.82 9.34 -2.83
C TRP A 50 -7.24 9.80 -4.22
N VAL A 51 -8.30 9.19 -4.76
CA VAL A 51 -8.76 9.49 -6.11
C VAL A 51 -10.00 10.36 -6.03
N CYS A 52 -9.97 11.53 -6.68
CA CYS A 52 -11.13 12.40 -6.75
C CYS A 52 -12.25 11.80 -7.62
N GLU A 53 -13.31 12.57 -7.84
CA GLU A 53 -14.40 12.16 -8.72
C GLU A 53 -13.93 11.92 -10.15
N ALA A 54 -14.65 11.07 -10.88
CA ALA A 54 -14.33 10.72 -12.27
C ALA A 54 -14.30 11.95 -13.20
N SER A 55 -15.06 12.99 -12.87
CA SER A 55 -15.06 14.28 -13.57
C SER A 55 -13.77 15.09 -13.35
N CYS A 56 -13.11 14.93 -12.20
CA CYS A 56 -11.86 15.61 -11.85
C CYS A 56 -10.63 14.82 -12.32
N GLY A 57 -10.67 13.49 -12.18
CA GLY A 57 -9.60 12.61 -12.64
C GLY A 57 -8.26 12.76 -11.92
N LEU A 58 -8.18 13.57 -10.85
CA LEU A 58 -6.96 13.79 -10.09
C LEU A 58 -6.76 12.71 -9.02
N GLU A 59 -5.50 12.28 -8.88
CA GLU A 59 -5.05 11.37 -7.83
C GLU A 59 -4.07 12.07 -6.89
N PHE A 60 -4.13 11.73 -5.61
CA PHE A 60 -3.30 12.30 -4.56
C PHE A 60 -2.62 11.20 -3.75
N ASP A 61 -1.41 11.48 -3.29
CA ASP A 61 -0.58 10.58 -2.47
C ASP A 61 -0.89 10.68 -0.96
N SER A 62 -1.65 11.70 -0.55
CA SER A 62 -2.04 11.89 0.84
C SER A 62 -3.49 12.35 1.01
N ARG A 63 -4.07 11.96 2.14
CA ARG A 63 -5.35 12.48 2.63
C ARG A 63 -5.35 14.01 2.70
N SER A 64 -4.24 14.59 3.15
CA SER A 64 -4.11 16.02 3.40
C SER A 64 -4.14 16.86 2.12
N THR A 65 -3.56 16.34 1.04
CA THR A 65 -3.52 17.00 -0.27
C THR A 65 -4.89 16.95 -0.94
N MET A 66 -5.60 15.83 -0.87
CA MET A 66 -6.98 15.75 -1.36
C MET A 66 -7.94 16.63 -0.55
N ALA A 67 -7.77 16.69 0.78
CA ALA A 67 -8.59 17.53 1.65
C ALA A 67 -8.50 19.03 1.28
N LYS A 68 -7.34 19.49 0.84
CA LYS A 68 -7.14 20.88 0.34
C LYS A 68 -7.71 21.08 -1.06
N HIS A 69 -7.70 20.04 -1.90
CA HIS A 69 -8.20 20.09 -3.27
C HIS A 69 -9.73 20.27 -3.32
N ILE A 70 -10.48 19.51 -2.51
CA ILE A 70 -11.95 19.45 -2.61
C ILE A 70 -12.61 20.83 -2.46
N PRO A 71 -12.33 21.63 -1.41
CA PRO A 71 -12.96 22.95 -1.24
C PRO A 71 -12.56 23.94 -2.35
N HIS A 72 -11.33 23.83 -2.85
CA HIS A 72 -10.79 24.77 -3.83
C HIS A 72 -11.30 24.50 -5.25
N CYS A 73 -11.49 23.23 -5.63
CA CYS A 73 -11.87 22.85 -6.98
C CYS A 73 -13.39 22.64 -7.15
N HIS A 74 -14.06 22.11 -6.13
CA HIS A 74 -15.47 21.73 -6.22
C HIS A 74 -16.40 22.75 -5.53
N GLN A 75 -15.86 23.69 -4.75
CA GLN A 75 -16.62 24.69 -3.98
C GLN A 75 -17.77 24.07 -3.17
N GLU A 76 -17.64 22.79 -2.79
CA GLU A 76 -18.70 22.09 -2.06
C GLU A 76 -18.71 22.56 -0.60
N PRO A 77 -19.85 23.04 -0.08
CA PRO A 77 -20.00 23.38 1.32
C PRO A 77 -20.09 22.09 2.14
N LEU A 78 -18.93 21.49 2.40
CA LEU A 78 -18.80 20.31 3.26
C LEU A 78 -18.40 20.76 4.66
N THR A 79 -19.09 20.21 5.66
CA THR A 79 -18.58 20.23 7.04
C THR A 79 -17.33 19.37 7.15
N ASP A 80 -16.49 19.64 8.15
CA ASP A 80 -15.26 18.85 8.38
C ASP A 80 -15.56 17.35 8.46
N THR A 81 -16.64 16.95 9.12
CA THR A 81 -17.05 15.54 9.24
C THR A 81 -17.41 14.93 7.88
N GLN A 82 -18.15 15.64 7.04
CA GLN A 82 -18.50 15.17 5.69
C GLN A 82 -17.25 15.04 4.81
N LEU A 83 -16.32 16.00 4.91
CA LEU A 83 -15.04 15.95 4.22
C LEU A 83 -14.23 14.72 4.64
N GLN A 84 -14.15 14.41 5.94
CA GLN A 84 -13.45 13.21 6.41
C GLN A 84 -14.07 11.93 5.86
N ILE A 85 -15.40 11.80 5.91
CA ILE A 85 -16.12 10.64 5.37
C ILE A 85 -15.87 10.48 3.86
N MET A 86 -15.87 11.59 3.11
CA MET A 86 -15.54 11.56 1.68
C MET A 86 -14.11 11.11 1.45
N LEU A 87 -13.13 11.62 2.21
CA LEU A 87 -11.74 11.21 2.07
C LEU A 87 -11.55 9.71 2.35
N ASP A 88 -12.28 9.14 3.31
CA ASP A 88 -12.28 7.70 3.58
C ASP A 88 -12.87 6.90 2.41
N MET A 89 -13.98 7.34 1.82
CA MET A 89 -14.58 6.67 0.66
C MET A 89 -13.74 6.77 -0.63
N ARG A 90 -12.87 7.78 -0.72
CA ARG A 90 -12.02 8.05 -1.89
C ARG A 90 -10.63 7.45 -1.76
N GLU A 91 -10.32 6.85 -0.60
CA GLU A 91 -9.09 6.12 -0.37
C GLU A 91 -9.13 4.78 -1.12
N ARG A 92 -8.07 4.51 -1.90
CA ARG A 92 -7.90 3.26 -2.63
C ARG A 92 -6.46 2.74 -2.45
N PRO A 93 -6.27 1.41 -2.39
CA PRO A 93 -4.93 0.87 -2.59
C PRO A 93 -4.43 1.26 -3.98
N VAL A 94 -3.14 1.53 -4.10
CA VAL A 94 -2.50 1.78 -5.40
C VAL A 94 -2.56 0.50 -6.23
N ASP A 95 -3.06 0.57 -7.47
CA ASP A 95 -3.03 -0.56 -8.40
C ASP A 95 -1.57 -1.00 -8.70
N ASP A 96 -1.35 -2.31 -8.82
CA ASP A 96 -0.06 -2.93 -9.23
C ASP A 96 0.58 -2.17 -10.42
N PRO A 97 1.90 -1.95 -10.47
CA PRO A 97 2.75 -1.30 -9.46
C PRO A 97 3.43 -0.07 -10.05
N VAL A 98 3.35 1.04 -9.34
CA VAL A 98 4.27 2.17 -9.54
C VAL A 98 5.70 1.66 -9.28
N PRO A 99 6.70 2.03 -10.11
CA PRO A 99 8.09 1.70 -9.85
C PRO A 99 8.46 2.07 -8.41
N ALA A 100 8.79 1.05 -7.62
CA ALA A 100 9.24 1.22 -6.26
C ALA A 100 10.75 0.95 -6.23
N SER A 101 11.52 1.90 -5.69
CA SER A 101 12.92 1.63 -5.37
C SER A 101 12.97 0.55 -4.31
N CYS A 102 13.71 -0.53 -4.57
CA CYS A 102 13.94 -1.54 -3.55
C CYS A 102 14.70 -0.91 -2.37
N PRO A 103 14.24 -1.04 -1.12
CA PRO A 103 14.96 -0.50 0.04
C PRO A 103 16.23 -1.31 0.36
N LEU A 104 16.44 -2.47 -0.28
CA LEU A 104 17.54 -3.39 -0.01
C LEU A 104 18.57 -3.50 -1.15
N CYS A 105 18.24 -3.04 -2.36
CA CYS A 105 19.17 -3.07 -3.49
C CYS A 105 18.88 -1.94 -4.50
N PRO A 106 19.81 -1.65 -5.43
CA PRO A 106 19.63 -0.58 -6.43
C PRO A 106 18.62 -0.92 -7.54
N ALA A 107 17.93 -2.06 -7.47
CA ALA A 107 17.00 -2.48 -8.50
C ALA A 107 15.70 -1.67 -8.43
N GLU A 108 15.24 -1.21 -9.58
CA GLU A 108 13.91 -0.65 -9.76
C GLU A 108 12.91 -1.80 -9.88
N LEU A 109 11.95 -1.86 -8.96
CA LEU A 109 10.98 -2.94 -8.94
C LEU A 109 9.72 -2.47 -9.66
N MET A 110 9.44 -3.14 -10.77
CA MET A 110 8.21 -3.00 -11.53
C MET A 110 7.04 -3.66 -10.81
N SER A 111 7.27 -4.42 -9.73
CA SER A 111 6.24 -4.98 -8.86
C SER A 111 6.71 -5.30 -7.45
N LEU A 112 5.82 -5.13 -6.48
CA LEU A 112 6.02 -5.64 -5.11
C LEU A 112 6.14 -7.16 -5.08
N ARG A 113 5.66 -7.86 -6.11
CA ARG A 113 5.90 -9.31 -6.28
C ARG A 113 7.39 -9.64 -6.52
N GLN A 114 8.18 -8.66 -6.93
CA GLN A 114 9.62 -8.76 -7.18
C GLN A 114 10.46 -8.36 -5.95
N LEU A 115 9.84 -7.83 -4.89
CA LEU A 115 10.52 -7.72 -3.61
C LEU A 115 10.78 -9.14 -3.05
N HIS A 116 12.01 -9.37 -2.61
CA HIS A 116 12.57 -10.70 -2.28
C HIS A 116 11.80 -11.43 -1.18
#